data_AF-A0A7C1SIF9-F1
#
_entry.id   AF-A0A7C1SIF9-F1
#
_cell.length_a   1.000
_cell.length_b   1.000
_cell.length_c   1.000
_cell.angle_alpha   90.00
_cell.angle_beta   90.00
_cell.angle_gamma   90.00
#
_symmetry.space_group_name_H-M   'P 1'
#
loop_
_entity.id
_entity.type
_entity.pdbx_description
1 polymer ?
#
loop_
_entity_poly.entity_id
_entity_poly.type
_entity_poly.pdbx_seq_one_letter_code
_entity_poly.pdbx_strand_id
1 'polypeptide(L)'
;MTASKGYWIVGKTKSLPKVLFALNSIIDEESIIAFEVGLLSVDCDELYEFIDMNAISPPKDIFQGKIWPEQPFFYLPAKANMLDDLAGIVKDISPFQVAVHLHVYSRGKALLQWYDAFLEPIIISEEISEEKVRAFSEQLGVKYKNRS
;
A
#
# COMPACT_ATOMS: atom_id res chain seq x y z
N MET A 1 12.19 12.38 -21.01
CA MET A 1 12.67 11.03 -20.65
C MET A 1 13.80 11.20 -19.65
N THR A 2 13.47 11.33 -18.37
CA THR A 2 14.44 11.24 -17.28
C THR A 2 14.84 9.77 -17.14
N ALA A 3 16.13 9.50 -16.97
CA ALA A 3 16.66 8.18 -16.66
C ALA A 3 15.80 7.53 -15.56
N SER A 4 15.52 6.24 -15.71
CA SER A 4 14.85 5.42 -14.69
C SER A 4 15.55 5.66 -13.36
N LYS A 5 14.93 6.47 -12.48
CA LYS A 5 15.28 6.53 -11.06
C LYS A 5 15.28 5.10 -10.53
N GLY A 6 16.30 4.74 -9.76
CA GLY A 6 16.40 3.41 -9.17
C GLY A 6 15.21 3.12 -8.25
N TYR A 7 15.08 1.86 -7.85
CA TYR A 7 14.05 1.45 -6.91
C TYR A 7 14.47 0.24 -6.09
N TRP A 8 13.86 0.08 -4.93
CA TRP A 8 14.03 -1.09 -4.09
C TRP A 8 12.99 -2.15 -4.44
N ILE A 9 13.41 -3.41 -4.44
CA ILE A 9 12.52 -4.57 -4.52
C ILE A 9 12.55 -5.26 -3.16
N VAL A 10 11.41 -5.27 -2.48
CA VAL A 10 11.18 -6.01 -1.23
C VAL A 10 10.45 -7.30 -1.56
N GLY A 11 10.88 -8.41 -0.95
CA GLY A 11 10.39 -9.76 -1.24
C GLY A 11 8.87 -9.93 -1.07
N LYS A 12 8.34 -10.98 -1.71
CA LYS A 12 6.92 -11.34 -1.66
C LYS A 12 6.48 -11.63 -0.22
N THR A 13 5.30 -11.14 0.16
CA THR A 13 4.62 -11.46 1.43
C THR A 13 3.13 -11.67 1.19
N LYS A 14 2.47 -12.47 2.01
CA LYS A 14 1.01 -12.69 1.93
C LYS A 14 0.23 -12.02 3.06
N SER A 15 0.91 -11.34 3.98
CA SER A 15 0.28 -10.78 5.17
C SER A 15 0.02 -9.29 4.99
N LEU A 16 -1.23 -8.94 4.63
CA LEU A 16 -1.66 -7.54 4.58
C LEU A 16 -1.52 -6.84 5.95
N PRO A 17 -1.92 -7.44 7.09
CA PRO A 17 -1.75 -6.78 8.39
C PRO A 17 -0.29 -6.41 8.70
N LYS A 18 0.66 -7.30 8.39
CA LYS A 18 2.08 -7.00 8.59
C LYS A 18 2.56 -5.88 7.68
N VAL A 19 2.05 -5.80 6.45
CA VAL A 19 2.37 -4.70 5.53
C VAL A 19 1.84 -3.38 6.06
N LEU A 20 0.58 -3.33 6.50
CA LEU A 20 -0.02 -2.14 7.10
C LEU A 20 0.78 -1.65 8.31
N PHE A 21 1.16 -2.56 9.21
CA PHE A 21 2.00 -2.21 10.36
C PHE A 21 3.40 -1.72 9.94
N ALA A 22 4.04 -2.41 8.99
CA ALA A 22 5.37 -2.06 8.51
C ALA A 22 5.43 -0.71 7.79
N LEU A 23 4.33 -0.29 7.15
CA LEU A 23 4.24 1.01 6.47
C LEU A 23 4.57 2.19 7.38
N ASN A 24 4.40 2.07 8.69
CA ASN A 24 4.81 3.08 9.68
C ASN A 24 6.29 3.48 9.58
N SER A 25 7.16 2.61 9.02
CA SER A 25 8.57 2.93 8.78
C SER A 25 8.82 3.77 7.52
N ILE A 26 7.87 3.81 6.59
CA ILE A 26 8.00 4.45 5.27
C ILE A 26 7.26 5.79 5.23
N ILE A 27 6.02 5.80 5.72
CA ILE A 27 5.06 6.89 5.57
C ILE A 27 5.46 8.16 6.33
N ASP A 28 4.80 9.25 5.95
CA ASP A 28 4.80 10.54 6.63
C ASP A 28 3.34 11.04 6.84
N GLU A 29 3.17 12.22 7.43
CA GLU A 29 1.83 12.76 7.75
C GLU A 29 0.95 13.07 6.53
N GLU A 30 1.55 13.21 5.35
CA GLU A 30 0.86 13.53 4.09
C GLU A 30 0.69 12.29 3.20
N SER A 31 1.04 11.13 3.73
CA SER A 31 0.96 9.87 3.00
C SER A 31 -0.49 9.41 2.86
N ILE A 32 -0.81 8.81 1.72
CA ILE A 32 -2.13 8.30 1.35
C ILE A 32 -1.93 6.88 0.83
N ILE A 33 -2.74 5.94 1.31
CA ILE A 33 -2.81 4.59 0.76
C ILE A 33 -4.00 4.52 -0.20
N ALA A 34 -3.74 4.04 -1.41
CA ALA A 34 -4.75 3.70 -2.37
C ALA A 34 -4.83 2.18 -2.49
N PHE A 35 -6.03 1.64 -2.30
CA PHE A 35 -6.33 0.23 -2.48
C PHE A 35 -7.16 0.07 -3.74
N GLU A 36 -6.68 -0.74 -4.68
CA GLU A 36 -7.51 -1.25 -5.75
C GLU A 36 -8.24 -2.48 -5.23
N VAL A 37 -9.56 -2.40 -5.15
CA VAL A 37 -10.37 -3.46 -4.56
C VAL A 37 -10.49 -4.62 -5.54
N GLY A 38 -10.38 -5.84 -5.03
CA GLY A 38 -10.71 -7.01 -5.83
C GLY A 38 -12.19 -7.05 -6.23
N LEU A 39 -12.51 -7.85 -7.25
CA LEU A 39 -13.90 -8.06 -7.72
C LEU A 39 -14.80 -8.78 -6.70
N LEU A 40 -14.25 -9.24 -5.58
CA LEU A 40 -14.98 -10.03 -4.58
C LEU A 40 -15.47 -9.11 -3.46
N SER A 41 -16.78 -9.12 -3.21
CA SER A 41 -17.36 -8.48 -2.02
C SER A 41 -16.67 -9.01 -0.76
N VAL A 42 -16.08 -8.12 0.02
CA VAL A 42 -15.64 -8.45 1.38
C VAL A 42 -16.90 -8.68 2.23
N ASP A 43 -16.95 -9.76 2.99
CA ASP A 43 -18.01 -10.02 3.97
C ASP A 43 -17.52 -9.55 5.35
N CYS A 44 -17.42 -8.22 5.52
CA CYS A 44 -16.94 -7.59 6.75
C CYS A 44 -17.51 -6.17 6.87
N ASP A 45 -18.61 -6.05 7.62
CA ASP A 45 -19.27 -4.76 7.86
C ASP A 45 -18.32 -3.76 8.54
N GLU A 46 -17.50 -4.22 9.50
CA GLU A 46 -16.52 -3.38 10.20
C GLU A 46 -15.51 -2.74 9.23
N LEU A 47 -15.09 -3.45 8.17
CA LEU A 47 -14.21 -2.88 7.15
C LEU A 47 -14.92 -1.80 6.32
N TYR A 48 -16.18 -2.02 5.94
CA TYR A 48 -16.93 -1.00 5.19
C TYR A 48 -17.20 0.23 6.04
N GLU A 49 -17.61 0.06 7.30
CA GLU A 49 -17.78 1.18 8.23
C GLU A 49 -16.49 1.97 8.40
N PHE A 50 -15.35 1.27 8.54
CA PHE A 50 -14.04 1.91 8.63
C PHE A 50 -13.70 2.71 7.38
N ILE A 51 -13.94 2.14 6.18
CA ILE A 51 -13.71 2.82 4.90
C ILE A 51 -14.64 4.03 4.79
N ASP A 52 -15.92 3.90 5.03
CA ASP A 52 -16.91 4.99 4.92
C ASP A 52 -16.58 6.16 5.85
N MET A 53 -16.07 5.88 7.05
CA MET A 53 -15.70 6.92 8.02
C MET A 53 -14.39 7.64 7.69
N ASN A 54 -13.45 6.98 7.02
CA ASN A 54 -12.07 7.47 6.90
C ASN A 54 -11.63 7.74 5.46
N ALA A 55 -12.36 7.25 4.47
CA ALA A 55 -12.00 7.41 3.07
C ALA A 55 -12.04 8.87 2.65
N ILE A 56 -11.05 9.23 1.84
CA ILE A 56 -10.95 10.55 1.23
C ILE A 56 -11.21 10.45 -0.27
N SER A 57 -11.58 11.57 -0.89
CA SER A 57 -11.69 11.64 -2.33
C SER A 57 -10.33 11.40 -3.01
N PRO A 58 -10.30 10.83 -4.23
CA PRO A 58 -9.08 10.65 -5.00
C PRO A 58 -8.27 11.97 -5.09
N PRO A 59 -7.01 11.98 -4.64
CA PRO A 59 -6.17 13.17 -4.74
C PRO A 59 -5.90 13.51 -6.21
N LYS A 60 -6.02 14.80 -6.56
CA LYS A 60 -5.86 15.28 -7.95
C LYS A 60 -4.48 14.98 -8.56
N ASP A 61 -3.48 14.86 -7.71
CA ASP A 61 -2.07 14.70 -8.11
C ASP A 61 -1.63 13.23 -8.14
N ILE A 62 -2.52 12.29 -7.79
CA ILE A 62 -2.24 10.86 -7.93
C ILE A 62 -2.68 10.43 -9.32
N PHE A 63 -1.71 10.19 -10.19
CA PHE A 63 -1.97 9.71 -11.54
C PHE A 63 -2.36 8.22 -11.49
N GLN A 64 -3.66 7.94 -11.44
CA GLN A 64 -4.15 6.61 -11.76
C GLN A 64 -3.91 6.38 -13.26
N GLY A 65 -3.08 5.40 -13.60
CA GLY A 65 -3.10 4.88 -14.97
C GLY A 65 -4.53 4.50 -15.31
N LYS A 66 -5.09 5.06 -16.39
CA LYS A 66 -6.44 4.69 -16.85
C LYS A 66 -6.42 3.30 -17.45
N ILE A 67 -6.55 2.28 -16.61
CA ILE A 67 -6.88 0.93 -17.05
C ILE A 67 -8.40 0.91 -17.23
N TRP A 68 -8.85 0.51 -18.42
CA TRP A 68 -10.27 0.33 -18.73
C TRP A 68 -10.61 -1.16 -18.63
N PRO A 69 -11.73 -1.55 -17.99
CA PRO A 69 -12.70 -0.71 -17.27
C PRO A 69 -12.12 -0.11 -15.98
N GLU A 70 -12.69 1.03 -15.55
CA GLU A 70 -12.31 1.71 -14.31
C GLU A 70 -12.44 0.75 -13.13
N GLN A 71 -11.34 0.58 -12.40
CA GLN A 71 -11.28 -0.32 -11.25
C GLN A 71 -11.72 0.46 -9.99
N PRO A 72 -12.45 -0.16 -9.06
CA PRO A 72 -12.82 0.49 -7.82
C PRO A 72 -11.58 0.74 -6.95
N PHE A 73 -11.38 2.00 -6.55
CA PHE A 73 -10.37 2.38 -5.59
C PHE A 73 -11.00 3.04 -4.37
N PHE A 74 -10.42 2.78 -3.20
CA PHE A 74 -10.61 3.64 -2.03
C PHE A 74 -9.27 4.16 -1.52
N TYR A 75 -9.32 5.33 -0.89
CA TYR A 75 -8.14 6.09 -0.47
C TYR A 75 -8.25 6.38 1.01
N LEU A 76 -7.21 6.05 1.77
CA LEU A 76 -7.14 6.30 3.20
C LEU A 76 -5.91 7.16 3.52
N PRO A 77 -6.03 8.16 4.41
CA PRO A 77 -4.86 8.80 5.01
C PRO A 77 -3.98 7.76 5.71
N ALA A 78 -2.68 7.75 5.44
CA ALA A 78 -1.75 6.79 6.04
C ALA A 78 -1.28 7.29 7.43
N LYS A 79 -2.20 7.39 8.39
CA LYS A 79 -1.87 7.74 9.77
C LYS A 79 -1.55 6.49 10.57
N ALA A 80 -0.52 6.52 11.43
CA ALA A 80 -0.03 5.33 12.12
C ALA A 80 -1.12 4.57 12.90
N ASN A 81 -1.92 5.28 13.70
CA ASN A 81 -3.05 4.69 14.43
C ASN A 81 -4.10 4.07 13.49
N MET A 82 -4.37 4.70 12.35
CA MET A 82 -5.32 4.20 11.35
C MET A 82 -4.82 2.92 10.70
N LEU A 83 -3.51 2.79 10.46
CA LEU A 83 -2.93 1.57 9.90
C LEU A 83 -2.97 0.41 10.89
N ASP A 84 -2.73 0.69 12.17
CA ASP A 84 -2.82 -0.31 13.23
C ASP A 84 -4.27 -0.80 13.39
N ASP A 85 -5.24 0.11 13.38
CA ASP A 85 -6.67 -0.23 13.43
C ASP A 85 -7.09 -1.06 12.21
N LEU A 86 -6.73 -0.60 11.00
CA LEU A 86 -7.03 -1.33 9.76
C LEU A 86 -6.37 -2.72 9.75
N ALA A 87 -5.14 -2.84 10.23
CA ALA A 87 -4.45 -4.12 10.36
C ALA A 87 -5.20 -5.08 11.30
N GLY A 88 -5.81 -4.56 12.36
CA GLY A 88 -6.67 -5.31 13.27
C GLY A 88 -7.94 -5.82 12.60
N ILE A 89 -8.61 -4.98 11.81
CA ILE A 89 -9.84 -5.31 11.08
C ILE A 89 -9.57 -6.38 10.01
N VAL A 90 -8.50 -6.22 9.22
CA VAL A 90 -8.23 -7.12 8.08
C VAL A 90 -7.48 -8.40 8.44
N LYS A 91 -7.18 -8.65 9.73
CA LYS A 91 -6.30 -9.76 10.15
C LYS A 91 -6.82 -11.14 9.79
N ASP A 92 -8.15 -11.30 9.80
CA ASP A 92 -8.84 -12.57 9.55
C ASP A 92 -9.52 -12.59 8.17
N ILE A 93 -9.34 -11.52 7.38
CA ILE A 93 -9.90 -11.39 6.03
C ILE A 93 -8.85 -11.87 5.03
N SER A 94 -9.29 -12.57 3.97
CA SER A 94 -8.39 -12.91 2.89
C SER A 94 -7.83 -11.62 2.27
N PRO A 95 -6.49 -11.48 2.15
CA PRO A 95 -5.89 -10.25 1.65
C PRO A 95 -6.35 -9.90 0.22
N PHE A 96 -6.66 -10.91 -0.60
CA PHE A 96 -7.19 -10.76 -1.96
C PHE A 96 -8.62 -10.23 -2.03
N GLN A 97 -9.39 -10.33 -0.94
CA GLN A 97 -10.71 -9.69 -0.86
C GLN A 97 -10.57 -8.19 -0.56
N VAL A 98 -9.52 -7.80 0.16
CA VAL A 98 -9.30 -6.39 0.54
C VAL A 98 -8.69 -5.60 -0.62
N ALA A 99 -7.67 -6.14 -1.29
CA ALA A 99 -7.01 -5.45 -2.39
C ALA A 99 -6.37 -6.41 -3.40
N VAL A 100 -6.25 -5.97 -4.64
CA VAL A 100 -5.46 -6.62 -5.70
C VAL A 100 -4.22 -5.80 -6.06
N HIS A 101 -4.28 -4.48 -5.87
CA HIS A 101 -3.14 -3.58 -5.94
C HIS A 101 -3.14 -2.64 -4.73
N LEU A 102 -1.95 -2.32 -4.23
CA LEU A 102 -1.77 -1.37 -3.14
C LEU A 102 -0.69 -0.35 -3.51
N HIS A 103 -1.01 0.93 -3.31
CA HIS A 103 -0.07 2.01 -3.55
C HIS A 103 -0.02 2.94 -2.36
N VAL A 104 1.16 3.50 -2.09
CA VAL A 104 1.35 4.57 -1.13
C VAL A 104 1.93 5.78 -1.84
N TYR A 105 1.30 6.92 -1.64
CA TYR A 105 1.70 8.19 -2.21
C TYR A 105 1.98 9.19 -1.10
N SER A 106 2.93 10.10 -1.29
CA SER A 106 3.09 11.31 -0.48
C SER A 106 3.41 12.47 -1.40
N ARG A 107 2.73 13.61 -1.20
CA ARG A 107 2.92 14.84 -2.01
C ARG A 107 2.90 14.60 -3.53
N GLY A 108 1.97 13.77 -3.99
CA GLY A 108 1.81 13.43 -5.42
C GLY A 108 2.86 12.48 -5.99
N LYS A 109 3.74 11.89 -5.16
CA LYS A 109 4.76 10.92 -5.58
C LYS A 109 4.45 9.53 -5.03
N ALA A 110 4.64 8.50 -5.85
CA ALA A 110 4.56 7.11 -5.40
C ALA A 110 5.79 6.77 -4.53
N LEU A 111 5.54 6.38 -3.27
CA LEU A 111 6.56 5.88 -2.36
C LEU A 111 6.67 4.36 -2.42
N LEU A 112 5.52 3.67 -2.51
CA LEU A 112 5.42 2.23 -2.56
C LEU A 112 4.36 1.82 -3.60
N GLN A 113 4.66 0.79 -4.36
CA GLN A 113 3.75 0.17 -5.31
C GLN A 113 3.81 -1.33 -5.14
N TRP A 114 2.64 -1.94 -5.02
CA TRP A 114 2.50 -3.38 -4.93
C TRP A 114 1.46 -3.84 -5.94
N TYR A 115 1.95 -4.06 -7.16
CA TYR A 115 1.12 -4.66 -8.21
C TYR A 115 0.90 -6.14 -7.93
N ASP A 116 -0.27 -6.68 -8.28
CA ASP A 116 -0.65 -8.06 -8.01
C ASP A 116 -0.28 -8.45 -6.57
N ALA A 117 -0.80 -7.66 -5.63
CA ALA A 117 -0.47 -7.76 -4.23
C ALA A 117 -0.61 -9.20 -3.75
N PHE A 118 0.25 -9.58 -2.81
CA PHE A 118 0.37 -10.96 -2.27
C PHE A 118 0.96 -12.01 -3.22
N LEU A 119 1.07 -11.70 -4.52
CA LEU A 119 1.67 -12.56 -5.54
C LEU A 119 3.01 -12.03 -6.02
N GLU A 120 3.20 -10.72 -6.11
CA GLU A 120 4.43 -10.09 -6.60
C GLU A 120 5.22 -9.35 -5.50
N PRO A 121 6.49 -8.99 -5.75
CA PRO A 121 7.29 -8.21 -4.81
C PRO A 121 6.75 -6.80 -4.64
N ILE A 122 7.09 -6.18 -3.51
CA ILE A 122 6.79 -4.77 -3.25
C ILE A 122 7.90 -3.91 -3.87
N ILE A 123 7.52 -2.84 -4.57
CA ILE A 123 8.42 -1.88 -5.17
C ILE A 123 8.41 -0.60 -4.34
N ILE A 124 9.56 -0.13 -3.89
CA ILE A 124 9.70 1.10 -3.09
C ILE A 124 10.61 2.08 -3.83
N SER A 125 10.21 3.35 -3.86
CA SER A 125 10.99 4.44 -4.45
C SER A 125 12.38 4.55 -3.83
N GLU A 126 13.41 4.84 -4.63
CA GLU A 126 14.76 5.16 -4.13
C GLU A 126 14.80 6.43 -3.26
N GLU A 127 13.76 7.27 -3.30
CA GLU A 127 13.65 8.43 -2.42
C GLU A 127 13.49 8.01 -0.94
N ILE A 128 13.11 6.74 -0.68
CA ILE A 128 13.12 6.15 0.65
C ILE A 128 14.52 5.63 0.99
N SER A 129 15.04 6.04 2.15
CA SER A 129 16.35 5.62 2.62
C SER A 129 16.43 4.11 2.84
N GLU A 130 17.61 3.53 2.61
CA GLU A 130 17.86 2.10 2.83
C GLU A 130 17.53 1.66 4.26
N GLU A 131 17.76 2.53 5.26
CA GLU A 131 17.41 2.26 6.65
C GLU A 131 15.90 2.01 6.83
N LYS A 132 15.05 2.84 6.22
CA LYS A 132 13.60 2.66 6.26
C LYS A 132 13.15 1.42 5.49
N VAL A 133 13.75 1.15 4.33
CA VAL A 133 13.48 -0.07 3.55
C VAL A 133 13.88 -1.33 4.32
N ARG A 134 15.01 -1.29 5.02
CA ARG A 134 15.47 -2.37 5.90
C ARG A 134 14.47 -2.61 7.03
N ALA A 135 14.09 -1.56 7.76
CA ALA A 135 13.12 -1.67 8.85
C ALA A 135 11.77 -2.23 8.37
N PHE A 136 11.27 -1.76 7.23
CA PHE A 136 10.08 -2.31 6.58
C PHE A 136 10.23 -3.81 6.28
N SER A 137 11.33 -4.18 5.63
CA SER A 137 11.59 -5.57 5.20
C SER A 137 11.77 -6.52 6.38
N GLU A 138 12.42 -6.07 7.45
CA GLU A 138 12.63 -6.84 8.69
C GLU A 138 11.29 -7.15 9.37
N GLN A 139 10.38 -6.18 9.46
CA GLN A 139 9.04 -6.40 10.03
C GLN A 139 8.21 -7.41 9.22
N LEU A 140 8.43 -7.44 7.90
CA LEU A 140 7.82 -8.43 7.01
C LEU A 140 8.51 -9.81 7.06
N GLY A 141 9.74 -9.89 7.57
CA GLY A 141 10.54 -11.11 7.55
C GLY A 141 11.01 -11.49 6.14
N VAL A 142 11.22 -10.51 5.25
CA VAL A 142 11.61 -10.73 3.86
C VAL A 142 12.91 -9.99 3.52
N LYS A 143 13.56 -10.41 2.44
CA LYS A 143 14.78 -9.75 1.92
C LYS A 143 14.41 -8.61 0.97
N TYR A 144 15.33 -7.65 0.80
CA TYR A 144 15.23 -6.60 -0.20
C TYR A 144 16.51 -6.49 -1.03
N LYS A 145 16.42 -5.79 -2.17
CA LYS A 145 17.57 -5.45 -3.03
C LYS A 145 17.34 -4.12 -3.74
N ASN A 146 18.42 -3.41 -4.05
CA ASN A 146 18.36 -2.20 -4.88
C ASN A 146 18.41 -2.57 -6.38
N ARG A 147 17.67 -1.82 -7.20
CA ARG A 147 17.69 -1.79 -8.66
C ARG A 147 17.94 -0.33 -9.08
N SER A 148 19.15 0.13 -8.82
CA SER A 148 19.72 1.40 -9.30
C SER A 148 20.48 1.19 -10.61
#